data_AF-A0A285R1X8-F1
#
_entry.id   AF-A0A285R1X8-F1
#
_cell.length_a   1.000
_cell.length_b   1.000
_cell.length_c   1.000
_cell.angle_alpha   90.00
_cell.angle_beta   90.00
_cell.angle_gamma   90.00
#
_symmetry.space_group_name_H-M   'P 1'
#
loop_
_entity.id
_entity.type
_entity.pdbx_description
1 polymer ?
#
loop_
_entity_poly.entity_id
_entity_poly.type
_entity_poly.pdbx_seq_one_letter_code
_entity_poly.pdbx_strand_id
1 'polypeptide(L)'
;MADRFPSLRPRLARAGRILADACHVTLSVTLWLAGTVLAALGAVFAFVIVAADGRPLRFFAHLQNLSTHYLFADPAARARFDGQVLVLFLGVVGLFLIARLPGFATRLRRELVRGGRHG
;
A
#
# COMPACT_ATOMS: atom_id res chain seq x y z
N MET A 1 -34.64 -3.77 -43.36
CA MET A 1 -33.49 -4.66 -43.10
C MET A 1 -32.70 -4.14 -41.89
N ALA A 2 -33.37 -3.90 -40.78
CA ALA A 2 -32.80 -3.35 -39.55
C ALA A 2 -33.60 -4.00 -38.43
N ASP A 3 -32.98 -4.92 -37.70
CA ASP A 3 -33.36 -5.44 -36.36
C ASP A 3 -32.65 -6.78 -36.07
N ARG A 4 -31.35 -6.88 -36.38
CA ARG A 4 -30.57 -8.11 -36.13
C ARG A 4 -29.84 -8.11 -34.77
N PHE A 5 -29.89 -7.03 -33.99
CA PHE A 5 -29.11 -6.93 -32.74
C PHE A 5 -29.82 -6.35 -31.49
N PRO A 6 -31.07 -6.74 -31.15
CA PRO A 6 -31.66 -6.36 -29.86
C PRO A 6 -30.95 -7.02 -28.66
N SER A 7 -30.29 -8.18 -28.87
CA SER A 7 -29.70 -9.01 -27.79
C SER A 7 -28.25 -8.66 -27.40
N LEU A 8 -27.53 -7.88 -28.21
CA LEU A 8 -26.12 -7.54 -27.95
C LEU A 8 -25.95 -6.33 -27.02
N ARG A 9 -26.84 -5.35 -27.11
CA ARG A 9 -26.85 -4.15 -26.26
C ARG A 9 -26.83 -4.44 -24.76
N PRO A 10 -27.69 -5.34 -24.21
CA PRO A 10 -27.67 -5.64 -22.76
C PRO A 10 -26.40 -6.39 -22.34
N ARG A 11 -25.79 -7.19 -23.22
CA ARG A 11 -24.53 -7.89 -22.96
C ARG A 11 -23.34 -6.93 -22.89
N LEU A 12 -23.27 -5.99 -23.83
CA LEU A 12 -22.24 -4.95 -23.84
C LEU A 12 -22.37 -3.99 -22.64
N ALA A 13 -23.60 -3.62 -22.28
CA ALA A 13 -23.85 -2.81 -21.08
C ALA A 13 -23.43 -3.55 -19.79
N ARG A 14 -23.72 -4.86 -19.69
CA ARG A 14 -23.26 -5.69 -18.57
C ARG A 14 -21.73 -5.81 -18.53
N ALA A 15 -21.08 -6.02 -19.67
CA ALA A 15 -19.63 -6.11 -19.77
C ALA A 15 -18.94 -4.78 -19.38
N GLY A 16 -19.48 -3.65 -19.83
CA GLY A 16 -19.00 -2.32 -19.44
C GLY A 16 -19.10 -2.07 -17.94
N ARG A 17 -20.18 -2.50 -17.29
CA ARG A 17 -20.33 -2.42 -15.82
C ARG A 17 -19.29 -3.26 -15.08
N ILE A 18 -19.09 -4.51 -15.50
CA ILE A 18 -18.09 -5.39 -14.87
C ILE A 18 -16.69 -4.78 -15.01
N LEU A 19 -16.35 -4.21 -16.16
CA LEU A 19 -15.07 -3.56 -16.37
C LEU A 19 -14.90 -2.31 -15.50
N ALA A 20 -15.95 -1.49 -15.37
CA ALA A 20 -15.95 -0.33 -14.49
C ALA A 20 -15.76 -0.73 -13.01
N ASP A 21 -16.49 -1.75 -12.55
CA ASP A 21 -16.35 -2.28 -11.18
C ASP A 21 -14.94 -2.84 -10.93
N ALA A 22 -14.39 -3.61 -11.88
CA ALA A 22 -13.03 -4.15 -11.77
C ALA A 22 -11.97 -3.04 -11.74
N CYS A 23 -12.12 -2.00 -12.56
CA CYS A 23 -11.26 -0.82 -12.54
C CYS A 23 -11.34 -0.10 -11.19
N HIS A 24 -12.55 0.14 -10.68
CA HIS A 24 -12.77 0.77 -9.37
C HIS A 24 -12.12 -0.02 -8.24
N VAL A 25 -12.29 -1.34 -8.21
CA VAL A 25 -11.67 -2.22 -7.22
C VAL A 25 -10.14 -2.13 -7.32
N THR A 26 -9.59 -2.23 -8.53
CA THR A 26 -8.14 -2.18 -8.76
C THR A 26 -7.54 -0.87 -8.26
N LEU A 27 -8.14 0.27 -8.63
CA LEU A 27 -7.70 1.59 -8.16
C LEU A 27 -7.82 1.73 -6.64
N SER A 28 -8.94 1.27 -6.07
CA SER A 28 -9.20 1.35 -4.64
C SER A 28 -8.20 0.53 -3.82
N VAL A 29 -7.92 -0.70 -4.26
CA VAL A 29 -6.92 -1.58 -3.64
C VAL A 29 -5.53 -0.97 -3.78
N THR A 30 -5.17 -0.49 -4.97
CA THR A 30 -3.85 0.12 -5.22
C THR A 30 -3.62 1.35 -4.35
N LEU A 31 -4.60 2.25 -4.28
CA LEU A 31 -4.51 3.45 -3.44
C LEU A 31 -4.44 3.10 -1.96
N TRP A 32 -5.21 2.11 -1.51
CA TRP A 32 -5.16 1.64 -0.14
C TRP A 32 -3.81 1.00 0.22
N LEU A 33 -3.25 0.19 -0.68
CA LEU A 33 -1.91 -0.40 -0.52
C LEU A 33 -0.84 0.67 -0.47
N ALA A 34 -0.83 1.60 -1.42
CA ALA A 34 0.12 2.72 -1.44
C ALA A 34 0.04 3.57 -0.17
N GLY A 35 -1.18 3.90 0.27
CA GLY A 35 -1.39 4.63 1.53
C GLY A 35 -1.00 3.83 2.77
N THR A 36 -1.00 2.50 2.71
CA THR A 36 -0.54 1.62 3.79
C THR A 36 0.98 1.58 3.86
N VAL A 37 1.65 1.41 2.71
CA VAL A 37 3.10 1.49 2.61
C VAL A 37 3.61 2.86 3.05
N LEU A 38 2.96 3.94 2.60
CA LEU A 38 3.33 5.30 3.00
C LEU A 38 3.18 5.52 4.51
N ALA A 39 2.11 5.01 5.12
CA ALA A 39 1.93 5.08 6.57
C ALA A 39 3.01 4.29 7.33
N ALA A 40 3.38 3.10 6.84
CA ALA A 40 4.46 2.31 7.40
C ALA A 40 5.81 3.04 7.32
N LEU A 41 6.15 3.61 6.16
CA LEU A 41 7.35 4.43 5.98
C LEU A 41 7.35 5.64 6.92
N GLY A 42 6.22 6.35 7.02
CA GLY A 42 6.04 7.46 7.95
C GLY A 42 6.21 7.05 9.41
N ALA A 43 5.73 5.87 9.80
CA ALA A 43 5.89 5.35 11.16
C ALA A 43 7.35 5.02 11.49
N VAL A 44 8.08 4.38 10.56
CA VAL A 44 9.53 4.12 10.72
C VAL A 44 10.28 5.45 10.82
N PHE A 45 9.96 6.41 9.96
CA PHE A 45 10.59 7.74 9.99
C PHE A 45 10.31 8.48 11.31
N ALA A 46 9.04 8.47 11.77
CA ALA A 46 8.65 9.08 13.04
C ALA A 46 9.35 8.42 14.23
N PHE A 47 9.48 7.09 14.24
CA PHE A 47 10.23 6.37 15.28
C PHE A 47 11.68 6.86 15.37
N VAL A 48 12.34 7.03 14.23
CA VAL A 48 13.73 7.50 14.21
C VAL A 48 13.83 8.97 14.66
N ILE A 49 12.88 9.82 14.30
CA ILE A 49 12.82 11.21 14.80
C ILE A 49 12.68 11.22 16.34
N VAL A 50 11.81 10.38 16.88
CA VAL A 50 11.62 10.27 18.34
C VAL A 50 12.89 9.73 19.00
N ALA A 51 13.54 8.72 18.41
CA ALA A 51 14.83 8.20 18.88
C ALA A 51 15.94 9.27 18.84
N ALA A 52 15.85 10.24 17.92
CA ALA A 52 16.73 11.40 17.83
C ALA A 52 16.32 12.57 18.74
N ASP A 53 15.40 12.37 19.71
CA ASP A 53 14.90 13.40 20.62
C ASP A 53 14.25 14.60 19.89
N GLY A 54 13.65 14.33 18.71
CA GLY A 54 13.07 15.36 17.85
C GLY A 54 14.09 16.32 17.23
N ARG A 55 15.40 16.09 17.40
CA ARG A 55 16.46 16.97 16.92
C ARG A 55 17.01 16.50 15.57
N PRO A 56 16.84 17.25 14.48
CA PRO A 56 17.32 16.86 13.15
C PRO A 56 18.82 16.56 13.11
N LEU A 57 19.62 17.32 13.86
CA LEU A 57 21.08 17.12 13.91
C LEU A 57 21.47 15.73 14.47
N ARG A 58 20.76 15.25 15.50
CA ARG A 58 21.01 13.92 16.09
C ARG A 58 20.57 12.81 15.14
N PHE A 59 19.47 13.02 14.42
CA PHE A 59 19.02 12.09 13.38
C PHE A 59 20.09 11.88 12.31
N PHE A 60 20.63 12.98 11.76
CA PHE A 60 21.71 12.90 10.76
C PHE A 60 22.99 12.28 11.34
N ALA A 61 23.31 12.52 12.61
CA ALA A 61 24.43 11.86 13.27
C ALA A 61 24.22 10.34 13.38
N HIS A 62 23.02 9.87 13.73
CA HIS A 62 22.69 8.45 13.75
C HIS A 62 22.78 7.82 12.36
N LEU A 63 22.26 8.52 11.32
CA LEU A 63 22.37 8.06 9.94
C LEU A 63 23.83 8.00 9.46
N GLN A 64 24.65 9.00 9.79
CA GLN A 64 26.06 9.02 9.43
C GLN A 64 26.83 7.90 10.12
N ASN A 65 26.53 7.64 11.40
CA ASN A 65 27.16 6.55 12.12
C ASN A 65 26.78 5.19 11.49
N LEU A 66 25.49 4.99 11.20
CA LEU A 66 24.99 3.77 10.58
C LEU A 66 25.57 3.55 9.17
N SER A 67 25.59 4.58 8.33
CA SER A 67 26.12 4.49 6.96
C SER A 67 27.62 4.19 6.97
N THR A 68 28.36 4.82 7.89
CA THR A 68 29.79 4.53 8.09
C THR A 68 29.99 3.07 8.44
N HIS A 69 29.30 2.56 9.47
CA HIS A 69 29.42 1.15 9.85
C HIS A 69 29.01 0.19 8.73
N TYR A 70 27.96 0.49 7.97
CA TYR A 70 27.52 -0.33 6.85
C TYR A 70 28.56 -0.36 5.72
N LEU A 71 29.15 0.78 5.37
CA LEU A 71 30.16 0.90 4.30
C LEU A 71 31.47 0.19 4.63
N PHE A 72 31.83 0.08 5.91
CA PHE A 72 33.04 -0.62 6.37
C PHE A 72 32.77 -2.07 6.81
N ALA A 73 31.51 -2.52 6.86
CA ALA A 73 31.18 -3.89 7.23
C ALA A 73 31.58 -4.89 6.14
N ASP A 74 31.90 -6.12 6.53
CA ASP A 74 32.12 -7.23 5.59
C ASP A 74 30.84 -7.57 4.80
N PRO A 75 30.96 -8.17 3.59
CA PRO A 75 29.80 -8.49 2.75
C PRO A 75 28.72 -9.34 3.44
N ALA A 76 29.14 -10.29 4.28
CA ALA A 76 28.22 -11.14 5.03
C ALA A 76 27.42 -10.36 6.08
N ALA A 77 28.03 -9.36 6.72
CA ALA A 77 27.35 -8.51 7.69
C ALA A 77 26.36 -7.56 7.00
N ARG A 78 26.71 -7.02 5.83
CA ARG A 78 25.80 -6.19 5.01
C ARG A 78 24.56 -6.98 4.58
N ALA A 79 24.74 -8.18 4.04
CA ALA A 79 23.62 -9.02 3.60
C ALA A 79 22.67 -9.38 4.76
N ARG A 80 23.20 -9.62 5.97
CA ARG A 80 22.35 -9.83 7.16
C ARG A 80 21.59 -8.56 7.54
N PHE A 81 22.26 -7.41 7.52
CA PHE A 81 21.63 -6.12 7.80
C PHE A 81 20.49 -5.82 6.81
N ASP A 82 20.71 -6.03 5.52
CA ASP A 82 19.68 -5.85 4.48
C ASP A 82 18.47 -6.75 4.74
N GLY A 83 18.72 -8.02 5.11
CA GLY A 83 17.66 -8.95 5.50
C GLY A 83 16.89 -8.49 6.73
N GLN A 84 17.57 -8.00 7.76
CA GLN A 84 16.93 -7.47 8.97
C GLN A 84 16.07 -6.24 8.67
N VAL A 85 16.57 -5.32 7.84
CA VAL A 85 15.83 -4.12 7.41
C VAL A 85 14.58 -4.52 6.61
N LEU A 86 14.70 -5.48 5.69
CA LEU A 86 13.58 -5.99 4.92
C LEU A 86 12.52 -6.63 5.83
N VAL A 87 12.94 -7.51 6.75
CA VAL A 87 12.02 -8.17 7.69
C VAL A 87 11.31 -7.16 8.58
N LEU A 88 12.03 -6.17 9.11
CA LEU A 88 11.44 -5.08 9.89
C LEU A 88 10.42 -4.31 9.07
N PHE A 89 10.77 -3.91 7.84
CA PHE A 89 9.88 -3.17 6.95
C PHE A 89 8.62 -3.97 6.61
N LEU A 90 8.76 -5.24 6.23
CA LEU A 90 7.63 -6.13 5.96
C LEU A 90 6.78 -6.36 7.21
N GLY A 91 7.39 -6.46 8.39
CA GLY A 91 6.68 -6.58 9.66
C GLY A 91 5.81 -5.35 9.95
N VAL A 92 6.35 -4.14 9.77
CA VAL A 92 5.59 -2.90 9.94
C VAL A 92 4.48 -2.79 8.90
N VAL A 93 4.77 -3.03 7.62
CA VAL A 93 3.74 -3.02 6.56
C VAL A 93 2.65 -4.04 6.85
N GLY A 94 3.02 -5.26 7.23
CA GLY A 94 2.09 -6.33 7.62
C GLY A 94 1.19 -5.94 8.78
N LEU A 95 1.74 -5.31 9.82
CA LEU A 95 0.99 -4.79 10.95
C LEU A 95 -0.08 -3.78 10.51
N PHE A 96 0.31 -2.81 9.66
CA PHE A 96 -0.63 -1.82 9.13
C PHE A 96 -1.68 -2.45 8.21
N LEU A 97 -1.30 -3.44 7.39
CA LEU A 97 -2.24 -4.17 6.54
C LEU A 97 -3.30 -4.84 7.41
N ILE A 98 -2.90 -5.62 8.42
CA ILE A 98 -3.82 -6.31 9.33
C ILE A 98 -4.73 -5.30 10.05
N ALA A 99 -4.18 -4.19 10.53
CA ALA A 99 -4.94 -3.16 11.23
C ALA A 99 -5.95 -2.43 10.33
N ARG A 100 -5.62 -2.16 9.05
CA ARG A 100 -6.45 -1.36 8.14
C ARG A 100 -7.38 -2.18 7.27
N LEU A 101 -7.12 -3.47 7.09
CA LEU A 101 -7.86 -4.36 6.18
C LEU A 101 -9.37 -4.42 6.49
N PRO A 102 -9.84 -4.55 7.75
CA PRO A 102 -11.28 -4.62 8.04
C PRO A 102 -12.03 -3.36 7.63
N GLY A 103 -11.45 -2.19 7.91
CA GLY A 103 -12.02 -0.90 7.52
C GLY A 103 -12.09 -0.74 6.00
N PHE A 104 -11.04 -1.16 5.29
CA PHE A 104 -11.03 -1.14 3.83
C PHE A 104 -12.07 -2.09 3.22
N ALA A 105 -12.12 -3.35 3.68
CA ALA A 105 -13.06 -4.35 3.17
C ALA A 105 -14.52 -3.92 3.37
N THR A 106 -14.87 -3.38 4.54
CA THR A 106 -16.22 -2.87 4.79
C THR A 106 -16.56 -1.63 3.96
N ARG A 107 -15.59 -0.77 3.68
CA ARG A 107 -15.77 0.39 2.80
C ARG A 107 -15.98 -0.04 1.35
N LEU A 108 -15.09 -0.88 0.81
CA LEU A 108 -15.15 -1.36 -0.57
C LEU A 108 -16.47 -2.11 -0.84
N ARG A 109 -16.89 -2.99 0.08
CA ARG A 109 -18.19 -3.68 -0.02
C ARG A 109 -19.35 -2.70 -0.10
N ARG A 110 -19.34 -1.63 0.72
CA ARG A 110 -20.40 -0.61 0.71
C ARG A 110 -20.42 0.17 -0.61
N GLU A 111 -19.26 0.48 -1.17
CA GLU A 111 -19.14 1.19 -2.45
C GLU A 111 -19.68 0.35 -3.61
N LEU A 112 -19.33 -0.94 -3.69
CA LEU A 112 -19.83 -1.85 -4.72
C LEU A 112 -21.36 -2.05 -4.65
N VAL A 113 -21.91 -2.21 -3.44
CA VAL A 113 -23.37 -2.34 -3.25
C VAL A 113 -24.11 -1.06 -3.64
N ARG A 114 -23.53 0.12 -3.38
CA ARG A 114 -24.12 1.41 -3.79
C ARG A 114 -24.05 1.62 -5.31
N GLY A 115 -22.93 1.27 -5.94
CA GLY A 115 -22.78 1.33 -7.41
C GLY A 115 -23.83 0.50 -8.14
N GLY A 116 -24.19 -0.67 -7.59
CA GLY A 116 -25.24 -1.53 -8.16
C GLY A 116 -26.68 -1.04 -7.99
N ARG A 117 -26.96 -0.01 -7.15
CA ARG A 117 -28.32 0.53 -6.92
C ARG A 117 -28.68 1.74 -7.80
N HIS A 118 -27.72 2.31 -8.52
CA HIS A 118 -27.90 3.53 -9.32
C HIS A 118 -27.76 3.31 -10.85
N GLY A 119 -27.71 2.06 -11.31
CA GLY A 119 -27.69 1.67 -12.72
C GLY A 119 -28.70 0.57 -13.04
#